data_AF-A0A1F9R4G7-F1
#
_entry.id   AF-A0A1F9R4G7-F1
#
_cell.length_a   1.000
_cell.length_b   1.000
_cell.length_c   1.000
_cell.angle_alpha   90.00
_cell.angle_beta   90.00
_cell.angle_gamma   90.00
#
_symmetry.space_group_name_H-M   'P 1'
#
loop_
_entity.id
_entity.type
_entity.pdbx_description
1 polymer ?
#
loop_
_entity_poly.entity_id
_entity_poly.type
_entity_poly.pdbx_seq_one_letter_code
_entity_poly.pdbx_strand_id
1 'polypeptide(L)'
;MPARIHHGASPHGAKPGAVPSNIKVLPASAADQISHAYDAQGHGLFTYFLLKGIKEQTGKGFVDMKKIFDFAAPQVSNIARREYNSDQVPQWQDGE
;
A
#
# COMPACT_ATOMS: atom_id res chain seq x y z
N MET A 1 4.15 37.61 -3.71
CA MET A 1 3.77 36.46 -2.86
C MET A 1 3.33 35.32 -3.78
N PRO A 2 4.12 34.25 -4.00
CA PRO A 2 3.60 33.10 -4.74
C PRO A 2 2.80 32.18 -3.81
N ALA A 3 1.64 31.75 -4.30
CA ALA A 3 0.67 30.92 -3.58
C ALA A 3 1.21 29.49 -3.35
N ARG A 4 0.99 28.99 -2.14
CA ARG A 4 1.32 27.63 -1.71
C ARG A 4 0.31 26.66 -2.32
N ILE A 5 0.73 25.88 -3.33
CA ILE A 5 -0.10 24.82 -3.89
C ILE A 5 -0.07 23.63 -2.92
N HIS A 6 -1.15 23.48 -2.15
CA HIS A 6 -1.44 22.24 -1.44
C HIS A 6 -1.83 21.19 -2.48
N HIS A 7 -0.94 20.21 -2.74
CA HIS A 7 -1.31 18.98 -3.44
C HIS A 7 -2.25 18.19 -2.52
N GLY A 8 -3.56 18.41 -2.68
CA GLY A 8 -4.58 17.50 -2.19
C GLY A 8 -4.51 16.21 -3.01
N ALA A 9 -4.18 15.10 -2.37
CA ALA A 9 -4.25 13.78 -2.98
C ALA A 9 -5.67 13.56 -3.53
N SER A 10 -5.78 13.29 -4.83
CA SER A 10 -7.07 13.01 -5.47
C SER A 10 -7.56 11.60 -5.09
N PRO A 11 -8.87 11.42 -4.80
CA PRO A 11 -9.41 10.16 -4.33
C PRO A 11 -9.72 9.25 -5.52
N HIS A 12 -8.70 8.62 -6.09
CA HIS A 12 -8.90 7.64 -7.16
C HIS A 12 -8.95 6.18 -6.64
N GLY A 13 -9.01 5.99 -5.31
CA GLY A 13 -9.34 4.71 -4.69
C GLY A 13 -10.83 4.37 -4.79
N ALA A 14 -11.23 3.16 -4.38
CA ALA A 14 -12.64 2.78 -4.33
C ALA A 14 -13.46 3.88 -3.64
N LYS A 15 -14.59 4.27 -4.25
CA LYS A 15 -15.44 5.33 -3.70
C LYS A 15 -15.92 4.93 -2.30
N PRO A 16 -15.86 5.82 -1.29
CA PRO A 16 -16.54 5.60 -0.02
C PRO A 16 -18.01 5.27 -0.31
N GLY A 17 -18.50 4.14 0.21
CA GLY A 17 -19.88 3.66 0.03
C GLY A 17 -20.07 2.41 -0.85
N ALA A 18 -19.02 1.84 -1.46
CA ALA A 18 -19.16 0.64 -2.31
C ALA A 18 -18.54 -0.65 -1.74
N VAL A 19 -17.78 -0.56 -0.64
CA VAL A 19 -17.09 -1.71 -0.03
C VAL A 19 -17.85 -2.15 1.22
N PRO A 20 -18.38 -3.38 1.28
CA PRO A 20 -19.02 -3.91 2.48
C PRO A 20 -18.11 -3.89 3.71
N SER A 21 -18.63 -3.58 4.90
CA SER A 21 -17.91 -3.55 6.18
C SER A 21 -17.04 -4.78 6.51
N ASN A 22 -17.41 -5.97 6.01
CA ASN A 22 -16.65 -7.21 6.21
C ASN A 22 -15.49 -7.39 5.21
N ILE A 23 -15.25 -6.43 4.34
CA ILE A 23 -14.17 -6.43 3.35
C ILE A 23 -13.20 -5.28 3.67
N LYS A 24 -11.91 -5.59 3.55
CA LYS A 24 -10.83 -4.59 3.55
C LYS A 24 -10.16 -4.62 2.19
N VAL A 25 -9.90 -3.44 1.63
CA VAL A 25 -9.23 -3.29 0.33
C VAL A 25 -7.85 -2.69 0.57
N LEU A 26 -6.82 -3.33 0.00
CA LEU A 26 -5.43 -2.91 0.13
C LEU A 26 -4.82 -2.66 -1.26
N PRO A 27 -5.06 -1.48 -1.87
CA PRO A 27 -4.43 -1.12 -3.13
C PRO A 27 -2.90 -1.06 -3.00
N ALA A 28 -2.19 -1.57 -4.00
CA ALA A 28 -0.72 -1.62 -4.03
C ALA A 28 -0.06 -0.24 -4.26
N SER A 29 -0.83 0.74 -4.71
CA SER A 29 -0.42 2.12 -5.01
C SER A 29 -1.60 3.07 -4.83
N ALA A 30 -1.33 4.38 -4.74
CA ALA A 30 -2.37 5.37 -4.97
C ALA A 30 -2.79 5.32 -6.43
N ALA A 31 -3.97 5.81 -6.74
CA ALA A 31 -4.56 5.53 -8.04
C ALA A 31 -4.08 6.45 -9.19
N ASP A 32 -3.28 7.46 -8.88
CA ASP A 32 -2.45 8.20 -9.83
C ASP A 32 -1.00 7.67 -9.89
N GLN A 33 -0.72 6.54 -9.25
CA GLN A 33 0.60 5.91 -9.17
C GLN A 33 0.61 4.51 -9.78
N ILE A 34 1.77 4.08 -10.27
CA ILE A 34 1.98 2.74 -10.83
C ILE A 34 2.43 1.78 -9.73
N SER A 35 1.99 0.53 -9.80
CA SER A 35 2.53 -0.55 -8.96
C SER A 35 3.69 -1.25 -9.67
N HIS A 36 4.86 -1.29 -9.04
CA HIS A 36 6.05 -1.92 -9.61
C HIS A 36 6.12 -3.43 -9.33
N ALA A 37 6.66 -4.18 -10.29
CA ALA A 37 7.22 -5.49 -10.04
C ALA A 37 8.56 -5.34 -9.29
N TYR A 38 8.87 -6.28 -8.41
CA TYR A 38 10.15 -6.38 -7.73
C TYR A 38 10.93 -7.59 -8.25
N ASP A 39 11.52 -7.44 -9.43
CA ASP A 39 12.10 -8.54 -10.22
C ASP A 39 13.13 -9.35 -9.44
N ALA A 40 13.97 -8.68 -8.65
CA ALA A 40 14.96 -9.32 -7.79
C ALA A 40 14.35 -10.30 -6.77
N GLN A 41 13.06 -10.16 -6.46
CA GLN A 41 12.33 -10.96 -5.48
C GLN A 41 11.19 -11.78 -6.10
N GLY A 42 10.96 -11.69 -7.43
CA GLY A 42 9.96 -12.50 -8.15
C GLY A 42 8.49 -12.19 -7.83
N HIS A 43 8.19 -11.03 -7.25
CA HIS A 43 6.83 -10.63 -6.84
C HIS A 43 6.57 -9.16 -7.16
N GLY A 44 5.31 -8.72 -7.15
CA GLY A 44 4.99 -7.29 -7.06
C GLY A 44 5.61 -6.67 -5.80
N LEU A 45 6.09 -5.43 -5.88
CA LEU A 45 6.79 -4.75 -4.77
C LEU A 45 5.95 -4.74 -3.48
N PHE A 46 4.67 -4.40 -3.60
CA PHE A 46 3.72 -4.47 -2.49
C PHE A 46 3.52 -5.90 -1.99
N THR A 47 3.25 -6.84 -2.90
CA THR A 47 3.02 -8.26 -2.57
C THR A 47 4.20 -8.87 -1.83
N TYR A 48 5.43 -8.57 -2.24
CA TYR A 48 6.64 -9.05 -1.57
C TYR A 48 6.67 -8.65 -0.08
N PHE A 49 6.48 -7.36 0.21
CA PHE A 49 6.52 -6.88 1.60
C PHE A 49 5.28 -7.32 2.40
N LEU A 50 4.12 -7.46 1.76
CA LEU A 50 2.92 -8.02 2.37
C LEU A 50 3.17 -9.47 2.84
N LEU A 51 3.70 -10.33 1.96
CA LEU A 51 4.02 -11.72 2.28
C LEU A 51 5.10 -11.81 3.36
N LYS A 52 6.11 -10.93 3.33
CA LYS A 52 7.12 -10.84 4.39
C LYS A 52 6.47 -10.50 5.74
N GLY A 53 5.56 -9.53 5.79
CA GLY A 53 4.83 -9.19 7.01
C GLY A 53 3.93 -10.33 7.51
N ILE A 54 3.26 -11.07 6.61
CA ILE A 54 2.49 -12.27 6.98
C ILE A 54 3.41 -13.33 7.60
N LYS A 55 4.57 -13.59 6.99
CA LYS A 55 5.54 -14.57 7.48
C LYS A 55 6.01 -14.25 8.90
N GLU A 56 6.22 -12.97 9.23
CA GLU A 56 6.58 -12.52 10.58
C GLU A 56 5.47 -12.75 11.62
N GLN A 57 4.22 -12.97 11.20
CA GLN A 57 3.10 -13.28 12.08
C GLN A 57 2.71 -14.77 12.10
N THR A 58 3.27 -15.58 11.19
CA THR A 58 3.04 -17.03 11.16
C THR A 58 3.37 -17.65 12.53
N GLY A 59 2.46 -18.50 13.02
CA GLY A 59 2.61 -19.19 14.31
C GLY A 59 2.13 -18.40 15.53
N LYS A 60 1.69 -17.15 15.38
CA LYS A 60 1.19 -16.30 16.50
C LYS A 60 -0.30 -16.48 16.81
N GLY A 61 -0.99 -17.42 16.16
CA GLY A 61 -2.41 -17.76 16.40
C GLY A 61 -3.44 -16.74 15.89
N PHE A 62 -3.04 -15.50 15.63
CA PHE A 62 -3.84 -14.46 15.01
C PHE A 62 -2.99 -13.63 14.04
N VAL A 63 -3.59 -13.21 12.93
CA VAL A 63 -2.97 -12.36 11.91
C VAL A 63 -3.57 -10.97 11.99
N ASP A 64 -2.78 -10.01 12.45
CA ASP A 64 -3.12 -8.60 12.51
C ASP A 64 -2.74 -7.91 11.20
N MET A 65 -3.71 -7.82 10.28
CA MET A 65 -3.53 -7.25 8.95
C MET A 65 -3.11 -5.78 8.97
N LYS A 66 -3.54 -5.00 9.97
CA LYS A 66 -3.15 -3.60 10.08
C LYS A 66 -1.67 -3.47 10.38
N LYS A 67 -1.14 -4.27 11.31
CA LYS A 67 0.31 -4.33 11.57
C LYS A 67 1.12 -4.78 10.36
N ILE A 68 0.60 -5.74 9.58
CA ILE A 68 1.26 -6.20 8.35
C ILE A 68 1.32 -5.07 7.33
N PHE A 69 0.23 -4.35 7.14
CA PHE A 69 0.18 -3.20 6.24
C PHE A 69 1.12 -2.08 6.71
N ASP A 70 1.09 -1.73 8.00
CA ASP A 70 1.94 -0.70 8.60
C ASP A 70 3.43 -1.04 8.49
N PHE A 71 3.78 -2.33 8.45
CA PHE A 71 5.13 -2.80 8.10
C PHE A 71 5.43 -2.65 6.60
N ALA A 72 4.51 -3.08 5.72
CA ALA A 72 4.76 -3.16 4.29
C ALA A 72 4.79 -1.79 3.60
N ALA A 73 3.86 -0.90 3.91
CA ALA A 73 3.68 0.39 3.24
C ALA A 73 4.95 1.26 3.19
N PRO A 74 5.67 1.53 4.31
CA PRO A 74 6.88 2.34 4.26
C PRO A 74 8.02 1.68 3.47
N GLN A 75 8.11 0.34 3.46
CA GLN A 75 9.11 -0.38 2.68
C GLN A 75 8.86 -0.20 1.18
N VAL A 76 7.61 -0.32 0.73
CA VAL A 76 7.23 -0.10 -0.67
C VAL A 76 7.59 1.31 -1.12
N SER A 77 7.21 2.34 -0.37
CA SER A 77 7.50 3.72 -0.74
C SER A 77 9.00 4.02 -0.77
N ASN A 78 9.77 3.46 0.16
CA ASN A 78 11.23 3.63 0.19
C ASN A 78 11.91 2.97 -1.01
N ILE A 79 11.51 1.74 -1.36
CA ILE A 79 12.09 1.01 -2.50
C ILE A 79 11.66 1.62 -3.82
N ALA A 80 10.39 2.01 -3.98
CA ALA A 80 9.89 2.70 -5.17
C ALA A 80 10.74 3.95 -5.49
N ARG A 81 10.97 4.79 -4.49
CA ARG A 81 11.79 6.00 -4.63
C ARG A 81 13.24 5.68 -4.95
N ARG A 82 13.84 4.72 -4.24
CA ARG A 82 15.27 4.42 -4.36
C ARG A 82 15.63 3.71 -5.66
N GLU A 83 14.81 2.74 -6.08
CA GLU A 83 15.17 1.81 -7.17
C GLU A 83 14.47 2.14 -8.49
N TYR A 84 13.31 2.79 -8.44
CA TYR A 84 12.50 3.08 -9.62
C TYR A 84 12.31 4.58 -9.89
N ASN A 85 12.83 5.45 -9.01
CA ASN A 85 12.67 6.89 -9.08
C ASN A 85 11.20 7.31 -9.28
N SER A 86 10.30 6.61 -8.57
CA SER A 86 8.85 6.79 -8.64
C SER A 86 8.22 6.81 -7.25
N ASP A 87 6.99 7.31 -7.15
CA ASP A 87 6.18 7.15 -5.95
C ASP A 87 5.26 5.92 -6.09
N GLN A 88 5.25 5.09 -5.05
CA GLN A 88 4.28 4.03 -4.86
C GLN A 88 3.86 3.99 -3.38
N VAL A 89 2.62 4.33 -3.10
CA VAL A 89 2.07 4.45 -1.75
C VAL A 89 0.86 3.53 -1.61
N PRO A 90 1.03 2.32 -1.04
CA PRO A 90 -0.09 1.43 -0.75
C PRO A 90 -1.16 2.13 0.10
N GLN A 91 -2.43 1.77 -0.11
CA GLN A 91 -3.55 2.38 0.59
C GLN A 91 -4.24 1.37 1.52
N TRP A 92 -4.79 1.86 2.64
CA TRP A 92 -5.66 1.10 3.52
C TRP A 92 -7.08 1.63 3.35
N GLN A 93 -8.00 0.76 2.92
CA GLN A 93 -9.41 1.12 2.75
C GLN A 93 -10.28 0.18 3.58
N ASP A 94 -10.99 0.77 4.54
CA ASP A 94 -12.03 0.11 5.30
C ASP A 94 -13.33 0.07 4.49
N GLY A 95 -14.06 -1.06 4.55
CA GLY A 95 -15.46 -1.09 4.15
C GLY A 95 -16.36 -0.32 5.13
N GLU A 96 -17.52 0.10 4.64
CA GLU A 96 -18.57 0.83 5.34
C GLU A 96 -19.71 -0.10 5.80
#